data_AF-A0AAF0MET8-F1
#
_entry.id   AF-A0AAF0MET8-F1
#
_cell.length_a   1.000
_cell.length_b   1.000
_cell.length_c   1.000
_cell.angle_alpha   90.00
_cell.angle_beta   90.00
_cell.angle_gamma   90.00
#
_symmetry.space_group_name_H-M   'P 1'
#
loop_
_entity.id
_entity.type
_entity.pdbx_description
1 polymer ?
#
loop_
_entity_poly.entity_id
_entity_poly.type
_entity_poly.pdbx_seq_one_letter_code
_entity_poly.pdbx_strand_id
1 'polypeptide(L)'
;MNKQQLSNEVPPTAGWRGFWDRGGFWKAVLAAIVYIGLYEGFSSFVLAPLFADSVDPSDPLANPRSVFLGLTAALIFGSVVLVLFGLSLRWIPRPLFGAQPVRGRWWMWLAPILVLIPIVFHLIGTDYSRYTPSVAFTILFTGLFIGFAEEVLCRGFVVVLLRRHGYKEWAVMALSSIIFGLLHSANALGGQAVGSVVIEVLYAIPFGVCMYITLRVTGHIIWPILLHAFTDPTTILASGGIDNSVAGTSNLPLLIATIGTFGYLAFALVAFISTRGDAEGRADAHEGPRRHAGTGIENERSTHGTPTAA
;
A
#
# COMPACT_ATOMS: atom_id res chain seq x y z
N MET A 1 39.26 15.90 23.55
CA MET A 1 38.68 14.89 22.64
C MET A 1 37.55 15.55 21.86
N ASN A 2 37.62 15.47 20.53
CA ASN A 2 36.95 16.33 19.56
C ASN A 2 35.43 16.05 19.46
N LYS A 3 34.59 17.09 19.51
CA LYS A 3 33.15 17.06 19.18
C LYS A 3 32.94 16.98 17.66
N GLN A 4 33.42 15.91 17.03
CA GLN A 4 33.17 15.61 15.61
C GLN A 4 32.34 14.32 15.46
N GLN A 5 31.33 14.14 16.32
CA GLN A 5 30.31 13.11 16.11
C GLN A 5 29.32 13.57 15.03
N LEU A 6 29.65 13.20 13.79
CA LEU A 6 28.74 12.65 12.78
C LEU A 6 27.42 13.41 12.59
N SER A 7 27.49 14.64 12.08
CA SER A 7 26.39 15.16 11.26
C SER A 7 26.39 14.40 9.94
N ASN A 8 25.75 13.23 9.89
CA ASN A 8 25.27 12.65 8.63
C ASN A 8 24.11 13.49 8.08
N GLU A 9 24.33 14.80 7.93
CA GLU A 9 23.48 15.64 7.11
C GLU A 9 23.71 15.16 5.69
N VAL A 10 22.78 14.35 5.18
CA VAL A 10 22.70 14.09 3.74
C VAL A 10 22.41 15.46 3.12
N PRO A 11 23.35 16.06 2.36
CA PRO A 11 23.09 17.37 1.78
C PRO A 11 21.85 17.25 0.88
N PRO A 12 20.92 18.23 0.92
CA PRO A 12 19.76 18.21 0.04
C PRO A 12 20.27 18.16 -1.39
N THR A 13 20.09 17.01 -2.05
CA THR A 13 20.46 16.89 -3.46
C THR A 13 19.59 17.87 -4.24
N ALA A 14 20.17 18.81 -4.97
CA ALA A 14 19.38 19.59 -5.91
C ALA A 14 18.85 18.65 -7.02
N GLY A 15 17.65 18.91 -7.54
CA GLY A 15 17.07 18.16 -8.67
C GLY A 15 16.03 17.07 -8.31
N TRP A 16 15.81 16.15 -9.25
CA TRP A 16 14.71 15.16 -9.23
C TRP A 16 14.64 14.36 -7.93
N ARG A 17 15.73 13.69 -7.56
CA ARG A 17 15.78 12.86 -6.35
C ARG A 17 15.53 13.69 -5.08
N GLY A 18 16.18 14.84 -4.93
CA GLY A 18 16.01 15.65 -3.71
C GLY A 18 14.68 16.38 -3.61
N PHE A 19 13.96 16.58 -4.72
CA PHE A 19 12.56 16.96 -4.68
C PHE A 19 11.72 15.89 -3.94
N TRP A 20 11.86 14.62 -4.29
CA TRP A 20 11.13 13.52 -3.64
C TRP A 20 11.67 13.18 -2.25
N ASP A 21 12.98 13.28 -2.02
CA ASP A 21 13.60 12.98 -0.71
C ASP A 21 13.16 13.93 0.41
N ARG A 22 12.63 15.12 0.07
CA ARG A 22 12.01 16.05 1.04
C ARG A 22 10.68 15.55 1.61
N GLY A 23 10.06 14.55 0.99
CA GLY A 23 8.76 14.03 1.40
C GLY A 23 7.62 15.06 1.26
N GLY A 24 6.44 14.69 1.75
CA GLY A 24 5.27 15.54 1.87
C GLY A 24 3.98 14.83 1.47
N PHE A 25 2.87 15.14 2.16
CA PHE A 25 1.57 14.55 1.86
C PHE A 25 1.12 14.84 0.42
N TRP A 26 1.25 16.08 -0.04
CA TRP A 26 0.85 16.43 -1.41
C TRP A 26 1.65 15.67 -2.48
N LYS A 27 2.92 15.32 -2.21
CA LYS A 27 3.74 14.50 -3.13
C LYS A 27 3.28 13.05 -3.11
N ALA A 28 2.85 12.55 -1.96
CA ALA A 28 2.27 11.21 -1.85
C ALA A 28 0.97 11.11 -2.66
N VAL A 29 0.09 12.11 -2.55
CA VAL A 29 -1.14 12.22 -3.36
C VAL A 29 -0.80 12.36 -4.83
N LEU A 30 0.16 13.21 -5.21
CA LEU A 30 0.60 13.37 -6.59
C LEU A 30 1.11 12.06 -7.19
N ALA A 31 1.96 11.31 -6.45
CA ALA A 31 2.46 10.02 -6.90
C ALA A 31 1.32 9.01 -7.14
N ALA A 32 0.33 8.96 -6.24
CA ALA A 32 -0.84 8.11 -6.39
C ALA A 32 -1.71 8.50 -7.61
N ILE A 33 -2.00 9.79 -7.79
CA ILE A 33 -2.80 10.29 -8.92
C ILE A 33 -2.09 10.02 -10.25
N VAL A 34 -0.78 10.31 -10.34
CA VAL A 34 0.01 10.04 -11.56
C VAL A 34 0.04 8.55 -11.85
N TYR A 35 0.22 7.71 -10.83
CA TYR A 35 0.20 6.26 -11.01
C TYR A 35 -1.16 5.77 -11.56
N ILE A 36 -2.27 6.18 -10.94
CA ILE A 36 -3.61 5.80 -11.39
C ILE A 36 -3.88 6.31 -12.81
N GLY A 37 -3.49 7.55 -13.13
CA GLY A 37 -3.65 8.10 -14.47
C GLY A 37 -2.86 7.32 -15.53
N LEU A 38 -1.65 6.84 -15.21
CA LEU A 38 -0.86 6.00 -16.10
C LEU A 38 -1.46 4.60 -16.25
N TYR A 39 -1.92 4.00 -15.14
CA TYR A 39 -2.57 2.69 -15.12
C TYR A 39 -3.87 2.69 -15.95
N GLU A 40 -4.80 3.61 -15.65
CA GLU A 40 -6.08 3.76 -16.36
C GLU A 40 -5.87 4.18 -17.81
N GLY A 41 -4.91 5.08 -18.05
CA GLY A 41 -4.56 5.52 -19.39
C GLY A 41 -4.01 4.38 -20.25
N PHE A 42 -3.16 3.51 -19.70
CA PHE A 42 -2.67 2.33 -20.42
C PHE A 42 -3.81 1.34 -20.70
N SER A 43 -4.66 1.07 -19.71
CA SER A 43 -5.84 0.21 -19.89
C SER A 43 -6.78 0.74 -20.98
N SER A 44 -7.15 2.02 -20.90
CA SER A 44 -8.18 2.63 -21.74
C SER A 44 -7.69 3.02 -23.14
N PHE A 45 -6.45 3.51 -23.28
CA PHE A 45 -5.94 4.04 -24.55
C PHE A 45 -5.00 3.09 -25.28
N VAL A 46 -4.52 2.02 -24.63
CA VAL A 46 -3.64 1.03 -25.26
C VAL A 46 -4.30 -0.34 -25.31
N LEU A 47 -4.71 -0.90 -24.16
CA LEU A 47 -5.25 -2.26 -24.14
C LEU A 47 -6.64 -2.33 -24.79
N ALA A 48 -7.58 -1.48 -24.37
CA ALA A 48 -8.95 -1.53 -24.86
C ALA A 48 -9.05 -1.39 -26.40
N PRO A 49 -8.38 -0.43 -27.08
CA PRO A 49 -8.47 -0.31 -28.54
C PRO A 49 -7.80 -1.45 -29.31
N LEU A 50 -6.75 -2.07 -28.75
CA LEU A 50 -6.01 -3.15 -29.41
C LEU A 50 -6.65 -4.53 -29.21
N PHE A 51 -7.44 -4.70 -28.14
CA PHE A 51 -7.93 -6.01 -27.70
C PHE A 51 -9.43 -6.05 -27.38
N ALA A 52 -10.22 -5.07 -27.83
CA ALA A 52 -11.67 -5.03 -27.61
C ALA A 52 -12.38 -6.35 -27.99
N ASP A 53 -12.04 -6.93 -29.14
CA ASP A 53 -12.65 -8.18 -29.62
C ASP A 53 -12.18 -9.43 -28.85
N SER A 54 -11.22 -9.27 -27.93
CA SER A 54 -10.60 -10.36 -27.17
C SER A 54 -11.02 -10.45 -25.71
N VAL A 55 -11.74 -9.44 -25.20
CA VAL A 55 -12.18 -9.35 -23.81
C VAL A 55 -13.70 -9.29 -23.81
N ASP A 56 -14.35 -10.22 -23.10
CA ASP A 56 -15.78 -10.17 -22.87
C ASP A 56 -16.03 -9.31 -21.62
N PRO A 57 -16.62 -8.11 -21.75
CA PRO A 57 -16.88 -7.24 -20.60
C PRO A 57 -17.95 -7.80 -19.66
N SER A 58 -18.80 -8.73 -20.14
CA SER A 58 -19.90 -9.31 -19.37
C SER A 58 -19.48 -10.49 -18.51
N ASP A 59 -18.39 -11.18 -18.87
CA ASP A 59 -17.76 -12.22 -18.07
C ASP A 59 -16.23 -12.08 -18.10
N PRO A 60 -15.67 -11.22 -17.23
CA PRO A 60 -14.22 -11.03 -17.13
C PRO A 60 -13.45 -12.31 -16.78
N LEU A 61 -14.12 -13.32 -16.21
CA LEU A 61 -13.52 -14.57 -15.77
C LEU A 61 -13.75 -15.73 -16.75
N ALA A 62 -14.38 -15.48 -17.90
CA ALA A 62 -14.75 -16.50 -18.90
C ALA A 62 -13.58 -17.37 -19.35
N ASN A 63 -12.39 -16.77 -19.52
CA ASN A 63 -11.19 -17.46 -19.97
C ASN A 63 -9.92 -16.72 -19.53
N PRO A 64 -8.74 -17.38 -19.54
CA PRO A 64 -7.49 -16.80 -19.05
C PRO A 64 -7.06 -15.55 -19.83
N ARG A 65 -7.36 -15.48 -21.13
CA ARG A 65 -7.01 -14.33 -21.98
C ARG A 65 -7.81 -13.09 -21.58
N SER A 66 -9.10 -13.25 -21.25
CA SER A 66 -9.95 -12.18 -20.75
C SER A 66 -9.40 -11.60 -19.44
N VAL A 67 -9.10 -12.46 -18.45
CA VAL A 67 -8.47 -12.06 -17.18
C VAL A 67 -7.12 -11.37 -17.40
N PHE A 68 -6.32 -11.91 -18.33
CA PHE A 68 -5.00 -11.36 -18.61
C PHE A 68 -5.07 -9.95 -19.22
N LEU A 69 -5.86 -9.79 -20.27
CA LEU A 69 -5.94 -8.52 -21.01
C LEU A 69 -6.78 -7.47 -20.28
N GLY A 70 -7.86 -7.88 -19.61
CA GLY A 70 -8.75 -6.98 -18.88
C GLY A 70 -8.20 -6.47 -17.55
N LEU A 71 -7.26 -7.20 -16.93
CA LEU A 71 -6.76 -6.84 -15.60
C LEU A 71 -5.23 -6.98 -15.47
N THR A 72 -4.69 -8.16 -15.80
CA THR A 72 -3.28 -8.49 -15.49
C THR A 72 -2.29 -7.60 -16.24
N ALA A 73 -2.52 -7.32 -17.51
CA ALA A 73 -1.61 -6.57 -18.36
C ALA A 73 -1.40 -5.12 -17.85
N ALA A 74 -2.49 -4.46 -17.41
CA ALA A 74 -2.41 -3.12 -16.83
C ALA A 74 -1.64 -3.12 -15.50
N LEU A 75 -1.83 -4.15 -14.67
CA LEU A 75 -1.12 -4.31 -13.40
C LEU A 75 0.38 -4.60 -13.59
N ILE A 76 0.75 -5.39 -14.60
CA ILE A 76 2.15 -5.60 -15.00
C ILE A 76 2.76 -4.26 -15.40
N PHE A 77 2.07 -3.50 -16.25
CA PHE A 77 2.53 -2.17 -16.67
C PHE A 77 2.72 -1.22 -15.47
N GLY A 78 1.72 -1.13 -14.59
CA GLY A 78 1.82 -0.32 -13.37
C GLY A 78 2.97 -0.75 -12.47
N SER A 79 3.18 -2.04 -12.29
CA SER A 79 4.31 -2.60 -11.53
C SER A 79 5.66 -2.19 -12.13
N VAL A 80 5.80 -2.25 -13.45
CA VAL A 80 7.00 -1.78 -14.16
C VAL A 80 7.20 -0.28 -13.95
N VAL A 81 6.15 0.54 -14.05
CA VAL A 81 6.21 1.99 -13.79
C VAL A 81 6.73 2.27 -12.37
N LEU A 82 6.24 1.56 -11.36
CA LEU A 82 6.68 1.73 -9.97
C LEU A 82 8.14 1.31 -9.78
N VAL A 83 8.58 0.22 -10.41
CA VAL A 83 9.99 -0.21 -10.39
C VAL A 83 10.87 0.85 -11.04
N LEU A 84 10.51 1.34 -12.23
CA LEU A 84 11.27 2.37 -12.94
C LEU A 84 11.31 3.69 -12.14
N PHE A 85 10.19 4.08 -11.53
CA PHE A 85 10.14 5.24 -10.64
C PHE A 85 11.08 5.06 -9.44
N GLY A 86 11.04 3.90 -8.79
CA GLY A 86 11.92 3.56 -7.67
C GLY A 86 13.40 3.55 -8.04
N LEU A 87 13.74 3.02 -9.23
CA LEU A 87 15.10 3.07 -9.78
C LEU A 87 15.54 4.51 -10.07
N SER A 88 14.67 5.34 -10.64
CA SER A 88 14.96 6.75 -10.95
C SER A 88 15.31 7.57 -9.70
N LEU A 89 14.69 7.23 -8.55
CA LEU A 89 14.95 7.86 -7.26
C LEU A 89 16.10 7.23 -6.49
N ARG A 90 16.65 6.10 -6.97
CA ARG A 90 17.58 5.23 -6.24
C ARG A 90 17.01 4.79 -4.89
N TRP A 91 15.71 4.47 -4.89
CA TRP A 91 15.00 3.97 -3.71
C TRP A 91 14.91 2.43 -3.68
N ILE A 92 15.43 1.75 -4.71
CA ILE A 92 15.57 0.30 -4.78
C ILE A 92 17.06 -0.06 -4.62
N PRO A 93 17.43 -0.99 -3.71
CA PRO A 93 16.52 -1.71 -2.81
C PRO A 93 16.02 -0.85 -1.63
N ARG A 94 16.79 0.17 -1.21
CA ARG A 94 16.46 1.01 -0.04
C ARG A 94 16.11 2.44 -0.44
N PRO A 95 15.10 3.08 0.20
CA PRO A 95 14.39 2.60 1.39
C PRO A 95 13.18 1.69 1.13
N LEU A 96 12.75 1.45 -0.11
CA LEU A 96 11.45 0.79 -0.39
C LEU A 96 11.34 -0.63 0.18
N PHE A 97 12.35 -1.46 -0.04
CA PHE A 97 12.45 -2.83 0.46
C PHE A 97 13.38 -2.93 1.68
N GLY A 98 13.67 -1.80 2.30
CA GLY A 98 14.51 -1.66 3.46
C GLY A 98 13.84 -2.10 4.77
N ALA A 99 14.63 -2.20 5.83
CA ALA A 99 14.12 -2.51 7.16
C ALA A 99 13.40 -1.30 7.74
N GLN A 100 12.24 -1.51 8.35
CA GLN A 100 11.43 -0.42 8.89
C GLN A 100 12.11 0.27 10.09
N PRO A 101 12.20 1.62 10.12
CA PRO A 101 12.86 2.36 11.20
C PRO A 101 12.11 2.34 12.53
N VAL A 102 10.80 2.06 12.49
CA VAL A 102 9.95 1.95 13.68
C VAL A 102 9.40 0.54 13.78
N ARG A 103 9.83 -0.21 14.80
CA ARG A 103 9.38 -1.59 15.01
C ARG A 103 7.93 -1.66 15.49
N GLY A 104 7.29 -2.79 15.22
CA GLY A 104 5.95 -3.10 15.72
C GLY A 104 5.95 -3.63 17.17
N ARG A 105 4.76 -3.71 17.75
CA ARG A 105 4.50 -4.28 19.08
C ARG A 105 3.82 -5.64 18.93
N TRP A 106 3.86 -6.49 19.94
CA TRP A 106 3.31 -7.86 19.83
C TRP A 106 1.84 -7.92 19.38
N TRP A 107 0.98 -7.00 19.85
CA TRP A 107 -0.44 -6.97 19.48
C TRP A 107 -0.68 -6.71 17.99
N MET A 108 0.31 -6.12 17.29
CA MET A 108 0.24 -5.84 15.86
C MET A 108 0.24 -7.11 15.01
N TRP A 109 0.69 -8.26 15.56
CA TRP A 109 0.56 -9.56 14.89
C TRP A 109 -0.90 -9.98 14.67
N LEU A 110 -1.83 -9.38 15.39
CA LEU A 110 -3.25 -9.63 15.17
C LEU A 110 -3.70 -9.18 13.75
N ALA A 111 -3.06 -8.16 13.17
CA ALA A 111 -3.39 -7.68 11.82
C ALA A 111 -3.18 -8.76 10.73
N PRO A 112 -1.94 -9.29 10.54
CA PRO A 112 -1.73 -10.33 9.54
C PRO A 112 -2.52 -11.61 9.85
N ILE A 113 -2.71 -11.97 11.12
CA ILE A 113 -3.50 -13.15 11.51
C ILE A 113 -4.96 -12.99 11.08
N LEU A 114 -5.59 -11.85 11.39
CA LEU A 114 -6.98 -11.61 11.04
C LEU A 114 -7.20 -11.50 9.53
N VAL A 115 -6.22 -10.98 8.77
CA VAL A 115 -6.27 -10.95 7.29
C VAL A 115 -6.06 -12.35 6.69
N LEU A 116 -5.26 -13.21 7.31
CA LEU A 116 -5.07 -14.59 6.84
C LEU A 116 -6.34 -15.45 6.95
N ILE A 117 -7.24 -15.14 7.88
CA ILE A 117 -8.50 -15.89 8.05
C ILE A 117 -9.33 -15.89 6.75
N PRO A 118 -9.79 -14.73 6.20
CA PRO A 118 -10.55 -14.73 4.97
C PRO A 118 -9.78 -15.34 3.79
N ILE A 119 -8.46 -15.12 3.67
CA ILE A 119 -7.64 -15.74 2.62
C ILE A 119 -7.77 -17.27 2.62
N VAL A 120 -7.52 -17.90 3.78
CA VAL A 120 -7.55 -19.36 3.92
C VAL A 120 -8.95 -19.90 3.69
N PHE A 121 -9.96 -19.25 4.26
CA PHE A 121 -11.33 -19.74 4.18
C PHE A 121 -12.01 -19.45 2.83
N HIS A 122 -11.59 -18.41 2.10
CA HIS A 122 -11.96 -18.23 0.69
C HIS A 122 -11.41 -19.37 -0.16
N LEU A 123 -10.13 -19.74 0.00
CA LEU A 123 -9.53 -20.87 -0.71
C LEU A 123 -10.27 -22.18 -0.44
N ILE A 124 -10.67 -22.44 0.80
CA ILE A 124 -11.40 -23.66 1.16
C ILE A 124 -12.85 -23.62 0.67
N GLY A 125 -13.50 -22.46 0.77
CA GLY A 125 -14.93 -22.28 0.48
C GLY A 125 -15.27 -22.03 -0.99
N THR A 126 -14.28 -21.79 -1.85
CA THR A 126 -14.48 -21.51 -3.27
C THR A 126 -15.04 -22.73 -3.99
N ASP A 127 -16.10 -22.52 -4.78
CA ASP A 127 -16.61 -23.51 -5.72
C ASP A 127 -15.80 -23.48 -7.02
N TYR A 128 -14.71 -24.26 -7.03
CA TYR A 128 -13.77 -24.32 -8.16
C TYR A 128 -14.37 -24.94 -9.43
N SER A 129 -15.55 -25.57 -9.36
CA SER A 129 -16.20 -26.14 -10.55
C SER A 129 -16.63 -25.08 -11.57
N ARG A 130 -16.68 -23.81 -11.13
CA ARG A 130 -17.01 -22.63 -11.95
C ARG A 130 -15.88 -22.20 -12.87
N TYR A 131 -14.65 -22.63 -12.62
CA TYR A 131 -13.46 -22.12 -13.29
C TYR A 131 -12.67 -23.26 -13.95
N THR A 132 -12.09 -22.95 -15.10
CA THR A 132 -11.00 -23.79 -15.62
C THR A 132 -9.76 -23.61 -14.74
N PRO A 133 -8.90 -24.64 -14.58
CA PRO A 133 -7.66 -24.50 -13.81
C PRO A 133 -6.76 -23.35 -14.30
N SER A 134 -6.77 -23.09 -15.61
CA SER A 134 -6.04 -21.98 -16.20
C SER A 134 -6.57 -20.61 -15.77
N VAL A 135 -7.90 -20.44 -15.66
CA VAL A 135 -8.49 -19.17 -15.17
C VAL A 135 -8.09 -18.96 -13.71
N ALA A 136 -8.23 -19.99 -12.87
CA ALA A 136 -7.86 -19.89 -11.46
C ALA A 136 -6.37 -19.54 -11.27
N PHE A 137 -5.48 -20.18 -12.04
CA PHE A 137 -4.05 -19.86 -12.01
C PHE A 137 -3.77 -18.43 -12.48
N THR A 138 -4.41 -17.99 -13.57
CA THR A 138 -4.25 -16.61 -14.05
C THR A 138 -4.72 -15.60 -13.00
N ILE A 139 -5.85 -15.82 -12.32
CA ILE A 139 -6.32 -14.93 -11.25
C ILE A 139 -5.31 -14.86 -10.10
N LEU A 140 -4.77 -16.00 -9.64
CA LEU A 140 -3.74 -16.03 -8.60
C LEU A 140 -2.46 -15.30 -9.04
N PHE A 141 -2.07 -15.44 -10.31
CA PHE A 141 -0.95 -14.71 -10.88
C PHE A 141 -1.21 -13.20 -10.95
N THR A 142 -2.42 -12.79 -11.33
CA THR A 142 -2.87 -11.38 -11.27
C THR A 142 -2.70 -10.82 -9.86
N GLY A 143 -3.11 -11.59 -8.85
CA GLY A 143 -3.00 -11.20 -7.44
C GLY A 143 -1.58 -10.81 -7.03
N LEU A 144 -0.54 -11.49 -7.55
CA LEU A 144 0.85 -11.12 -7.30
C LEU A 144 1.14 -9.67 -7.72
N PHE A 145 0.60 -9.23 -8.85
CA PHE A 145 0.78 -7.86 -9.34
C PHE A 145 -0.13 -6.86 -8.64
N ILE A 146 -1.34 -7.25 -8.21
CA ILE A 146 -2.20 -6.42 -7.34
C ILE A 146 -1.46 -6.09 -6.05
N GLY A 147 -1.07 -7.14 -5.31
CA GLY A 147 -0.38 -7.00 -4.03
C GLY A 147 0.94 -6.25 -4.17
N PHE A 148 1.71 -6.51 -5.24
CA PHE A 148 2.94 -5.76 -5.51
C PHE A 148 2.67 -4.29 -5.80
N ALA A 149 1.81 -3.98 -6.77
CA ALA A 149 1.63 -2.62 -7.26
C ALA A 149 1.08 -1.71 -6.17
N GLU A 150 0.00 -2.14 -5.50
CA GLU A 150 -0.68 -1.30 -4.53
C GLU A 150 0.13 -1.12 -3.25
N GLU A 151 0.76 -2.18 -2.74
CA GLU A 151 1.56 -2.06 -1.53
C GLU A 151 2.88 -1.34 -1.78
N VAL A 152 3.53 -1.51 -2.94
CA VAL A 152 4.73 -0.73 -3.29
C VAL A 152 4.38 0.76 -3.42
N LEU A 153 3.24 1.11 -4.00
CA LEU A 153 2.76 2.50 -4.03
C LEU A 153 2.46 3.02 -2.62
N CYS A 154 1.60 2.33 -1.86
CA CYS A 154 1.07 2.84 -0.60
C CYS A 154 2.00 2.62 0.60
N ARG A 155 2.53 1.41 0.81
CA ARG A 155 3.40 1.06 1.95
C ARG A 155 4.88 1.28 1.63
N GLY A 156 5.22 1.39 0.35
CA GLY A 156 6.51 1.87 -0.13
C GLY A 156 6.53 3.39 -0.30
N PHE A 157 6.16 3.89 -1.46
CA PHE A 157 6.36 5.32 -1.82
C PHE A 157 5.64 6.29 -0.88
N VAL A 158 4.35 6.09 -0.64
CA VAL A 158 3.54 7.00 0.20
C VAL A 158 4.06 7.04 1.63
N VAL A 159 4.31 5.88 2.26
CA VAL A 159 4.90 5.81 3.61
C VAL A 159 6.28 6.48 3.67
N VAL A 160 7.15 6.23 2.68
CA VAL A 160 8.47 6.88 2.60
C VAL A 160 8.32 8.40 2.54
N LEU A 161 7.43 8.91 1.70
CA LEU A 161 7.19 10.35 1.54
C LEU A 161 6.62 11.00 2.80
N LEU A 162 5.71 10.33 3.49
CA LEU A 162 5.12 10.84 4.74
C LEU A 162 6.13 10.83 5.88
N ARG A 163 6.90 9.75 6.04
CA ARG A 163 7.93 9.67 7.08
C ARG A 163 9.06 10.65 6.89
N ARG A 164 9.54 10.84 5.65
CA ARG A 164 10.58 11.84 5.34
C ARG A 164 10.12 13.27 5.60
N HIS A 165 8.81 13.50 5.56
CA HIS A 165 8.22 14.77 5.97
C HIS A 165 8.01 14.91 7.49
N GLY A 166 8.28 13.87 8.28
CA GLY A 166 8.17 13.92 9.74
C GLY A 166 6.76 13.69 10.29
N TYR A 167 5.84 13.13 9.49
CA TYR A 167 4.55 12.71 10.04
C TYR A 167 4.76 11.60 11.08
N LYS A 168 4.05 11.72 12.20
CA LYS A 168 3.98 10.66 13.22
C LYS A 168 3.32 9.42 12.64
N GLU A 169 3.68 8.26 13.17
CA GLU A 169 3.28 6.97 12.59
C GLU A 169 1.76 6.73 12.54
N TRP A 170 0.99 7.35 13.44
CA TRP A 170 -0.48 7.30 13.38
C TRP A 170 -1.01 7.99 12.11
N ALA A 171 -0.41 9.13 11.73
CA ALA A 171 -0.80 9.89 10.55
C ALA A 171 -0.28 9.21 9.28
N VAL A 172 0.94 8.66 9.31
CA VAL A 172 1.49 7.85 8.21
C VAL A 172 0.57 6.67 7.90
N MET A 173 0.14 5.93 8.93
CA MET A 173 -0.84 4.84 8.80
C MET A 173 -2.17 5.34 8.22
N ALA A 174 -2.76 6.38 8.80
CA ALA A 174 -4.06 6.90 8.37
C ALA A 174 -4.03 7.38 6.93
N LEU A 175 -3.09 8.25 6.58
CA LEU A 175 -3.00 8.87 5.26
C LEU A 175 -2.63 7.85 4.17
N SER A 176 -1.72 6.91 4.43
CA SER A 176 -1.42 5.84 3.47
C SER A 176 -2.62 4.92 3.23
N SER A 177 -3.42 4.65 4.27
CA SER A 177 -4.61 3.80 4.17
C SER A 177 -5.80 4.51 3.52
N ILE A 178 -5.95 5.81 3.74
CA ILE A 178 -6.92 6.64 3.02
C ILE A 178 -6.57 6.71 1.54
N ILE A 179 -5.30 6.98 1.19
CA ILE A 179 -4.86 6.98 -0.21
C ILE A 179 -5.13 5.62 -0.84
N PHE A 180 -4.77 4.51 -0.18
CA PHE A 180 -5.05 3.15 -0.65
C PHE A 180 -6.54 2.93 -0.95
N GLY A 181 -7.43 3.27 -0.02
CA GLY A 181 -8.86 3.16 -0.27
C GLY A 181 -9.33 4.03 -1.44
N LEU A 182 -8.85 5.26 -1.53
CA LEU A 182 -9.22 6.18 -2.60
C LEU A 182 -8.74 5.75 -4.00
N LEU A 183 -7.72 4.89 -4.12
CA LEU A 183 -7.31 4.34 -5.42
C LEU A 183 -8.48 3.65 -6.13
N HIS A 184 -9.31 2.94 -5.36
CA HIS A 184 -10.47 2.19 -5.85
C HIS A 184 -11.58 3.09 -6.39
N SER A 185 -11.53 4.41 -6.12
CA SER A 185 -12.45 5.36 -6.78
C SER A 185 -12.24 5.40 -8.30
N ALA A 186 -11.09 4.95 -8.80
CA ALA A 186 -10.83 4.81 -10.24
C ALA A 186 -11.74 3.78 -10.92
N ASN A 187 -12.25 2.78 -10.18
CA ASN A 187 -13.16 1.76 -10.72
C ASN A 187 -14.46 2.37 -11.27
N ALA A 188 -14.88 3.54 -10.76
CA ALA A 188 -16.01 4.28 -11.31
C ALA A 188 -15.76 4.75 -12.76
N LEU A 189 -14.50 5.03 -13.13
CA LEU A 189 -14.10 5.36 -14.50
C LEU A 189 -14.16 4.14 -15.42
N GLY A 190 -13.92 2.95 -14.86
CA GLY A 190 -14.08 1.65 -15.53
C GLY A 190 -15.52 1.18 -15.67
N GLY A 191 -16.50 1.93 -15.15
CA GLY A 191 -17.93 1.63 -15.28
C GLY A 191 -18.58 0.93 -14.08
N GLN A 192 -17.85 0.71 -12.98
CA GLN A 192 -18.42 0.14 -11.76
C GLN A 192 -19.46 1.08 -11.13
N ALA A 193 -20.54 0.52 -10.60
CA ALA A 193 -21.59 1.30 -9.96
C ALA A 193 -21.05 2.10 -8.77
N VAL A 194 -21.36 3.40 -8.70
CA VAL A 194 -20.83 4.32 -7.67
C VAL A 194 -21.10 3.82 -6.24
N GLY A 195 -22.27 3.22 -5.99
CA GLY A 195 -22.59 2.63 -4.68
C GLY A 195 -21.61 1.51 -4.28
N SER A 196 -21.27 0.62 -5.21
CA SER A 196 -20.28 -0.44 -4.99
C SER A 196 -18.89 0.13 -4.76
N VAL A 197 -18.49 1.14 -5.55
CA VAL A 197 -17.18 1.82 -5.40
C VAL A 197 -17.06 2.49 -4.02
N VAL A 198 -18.11 3.17 -3.55
CA VAL A 198 -18.10 3.79 -2.20
C VAL A 198 -17.92 2.72 -1.12
N ILE A 199 -18.62 1.60 -1.25
CA ILE A 199 -18.49 0.47 -0.32
C ILE A 199 -17.06 -0.07 -0.35
N GLU A 200 -16.51 -0.33 -1.53
CA GLU A 200 -15.15 -0.80 -1.75
C GLU A 200 -14.09 0.12 -1.11
N VAL A 201 -14.18 1.44 -1.34
CA VAL A 201 -13.32 2.44 -0.72
C VAL A 201 -13.39 2.35 0.81
N LEU A 202 -14.60 2.25 1.38
CA LEU A 202 -14.79 2.17 2.84
C LEU A 202 -14.24 0.87 3.44
N TYR A 203 -14.25 -0.25 2.70
CA TYR A 203 -13.65 -1.51 3.11
C TYR A 203 -12.12 -1.53 2.92
N ALA A 204 -11.61 -0.88 1.88
CA ALA A 204 -10.18 -0.85 1.55
C ALA A 204 -9.35 -0.02 2.55
N ILE A 205 -9.92 1.05 3.13
CA ILE A 205 -9.24 1.85 4.16
C ILE A 205 -8.81 1.01 5.38
N PRO A 206 -9.71 0.31 6.10
CA PRO A 206 -9.33 -0.53 7.23
C PRO A 206 -8.46 -1.73 6.85
N PHE A 207 -8.61 -2.28 5.63
CA PHE A 207 -7.65 -3.27 5.11
C PHE A 207 -6.25 -2.67 4.99
N GLY A 208 -6.13 -1.46 4.45
CA GLY A 208 -4.89 -0.71 4.38
C GLY A 208 -4.25 -0.45 5.76
N VAL A 209 -5.06 -0.21 6.80
CA VAL A 209 -4.56 -0.12 8.18
C VAL A 209 -3.90 -1.43 8.60
N CYS A 210 -4.51 -2.57 8.29
CA CYS A 210 -3.94 -3.89 8.60
C CYS A 210 -2.64 -4.15 7.82
N MET A 211 -2.55 -3.73 6.55
CA MET A 211 -1.32 -3.83 5.76
C MET A 211 -0.20 -2.94 6.31
N TYR A 212 -0.51 -1.72 6.76
CA TYR A 212 0.45 -0.85 7.43
C TYR A 212 0.96 -1.46 8.75
N ILE A 213 0.08 -2.08 9.52
CA ILE A 213 0.46 -2.74 10.78
C ILE A 213 1.31 -3.98 10.51
N THR A 214 0.98 -4.72 9.46
CA THR A 214 1.80 -5.85 8.97
C THR A 214 3.20 -5.37 8.59
N LEU A 215 3.33 -4.26 7.86
CA LEU A 215 4.61 -3.62 7.56
C LEU A 215 5.40 -3.32 8.85
N ARG A 216 4.75 -2.73 9.85
CA ARG A 216 5.37 -2.36 11.14
C ARG A 216 5.86 -3.57 11.93
N VAL A 217 5.03 -4.61 12.06
CA VAL A 217 5.34 -5.76 12.92
C VAL A 217 6.36 -6.71 12.30
N THR A 218 6.31 -6.89 10.98
CA THR A 218 7.25 -7.75 10.25
C THR A 218 8.53 -7.03 9.84
N GLY A 219 8.50 -5.69 9.81
CA GLY A 219 9.64 -4.85 9.51
C GLY A 219 10.03 -4.78 8.04
N HIS A 220 9.26 -5.37 7.11
CA HIS A 220 9.54 -5.39 5.68
C HIS A 220 8.25 -5.37 4.83
N ILE A 221 8.31 -4.70 3.68
CA ILE A 221 7.16 -4.54 2.76
C ILE A 221 6.76 -5.83 2.05
N ILE A 222 7.64 -6.83 2.00
CA ILE A 222 7.32 -8.11 1.34
C ILE A 222 6.11 -8.82 1.96
N TRP A 223 5.90 -8.66 3.27
CA TRP A 223 4.79 -9.31 3.98
C TRP A 223 3.41 -8.74 3.66
N PRO A 224 3.17 -7.41 3.69
CA PRO A 224 1.91 -6.88 3.19
C PRO A 224 1.71 -7.14 1.70
N ILE A 225 2.78 -7.11 0.86
CA ILE A 225 2.69 -7.50 -0.56
C ILE A 225 2.13 -8.92 -0.69
N LEU A 226 2.70 -9.89 0.04
CA LEU A 226 2.27 -11.28 -0.04
C LEU A 226 0.85 -11.49 0.50
N LEU A 227 0.50 -10.88 1.63
CA LEU A 227 -0.86 -10.98 2.16
C LEU A 227 -1.88 -10.44 1.16
N HIS A 228 -1.64 -9.24 0.65
CA HIS A 228 -2.53 -8.62 -0.32
C HIS A 228 -2.60 -9.42 -1.63
N ALA A 229 -1.46 -9.96 -2.09
CA ALA A 229 -1.40 -10.80 -3.27
C ALA A 229 -2.24 -12.09 -3.16
N PHE A 230 -2.61 -12.50 -1.96
CA PHE A 230 -3.57 -13.58 -1.74
C PHE A 230 -4.98 -13.08 -1.41
N THR A 231 -5.15 -11.92 -0.77
CA THR A 231 -6.48 -11.39 -0.41
C THR A 231 -7.40 -11.27 -1.61
N ASP A 232 -6.97 -10.54 -2.63
CA ASP A 232 -7.82 -10.16 -3.76
C ASP A 232 -8.16 -11.33 -4.66
N PRO A 233 -7.20 -12.12 -5.19
CA PRO A 233 -7.55 -13.22 -6.07
C PRO A 233 -8.38 -14.30 -5.37
N THR A 234 -8.17 -14.54 -4.07
CA THR A 234 -9.00 -15.51 -3.33
C THR A 234 -10.41 -14.99 -3.11
N THR A 235 -10.57 -13.68 -2.89
CA THR A 235 -11.89 -13.03 -2.82
C THR A 235 -12.62 -13.07 -4.16
N ILE A 236 -11.94 -12.75 -5.28
CA ILE A 236 -12.49 -12.84 -6.65
C ILE A 236 -12.99 -14.26 -6.94
N LEU A 237 -12.17 -15.27 -6.63
CA LEU A 237 -12.53 -16.68 -6.83
C LEU A 237 -13.75 -17.09 -5.97
N ALA A 238 -13.78 -16.67 -4.70
CA ALA A 238 -14.85 -17.01 -3.78
C ALA A 238 -16.18 -16.30 -4.10
N SER A 239 -16.13 -15.04 -4.55
CA SER A 239 -17.32 -14.24 -4.86
C SER A 239 -17.93 -14.54 -6.23
N GLY A 240 -17.16 -15.12 -7.16
CA GLY A 240 -17.64 -15.36 -8.52
C GLY A 240 -17.42 -14.19 -9.47
N GLY A 241 -16.70 -13.14 -9.07
CA GLY A 241 -16.44 -11.98 -9.94
C GLY A 241 -15.55 -10.92 -9.30
N ILE A 242 -15.04 -10.01 -10.13
CA ILE A 242 -14.09 -8.98 -9.70
C ILE A 242 -14.76 -7.95 -8.77
N ASP A 243 -16.03 -7.61 -9.04
CA ASP A 243 -16.79 -6.59 -8.29
C ASP A 243 -17.88 -7.19 -7.38
N ASN A 244 -17.83 -8.51 -7.16
CA ASN A 244 -18.84 -9.23 -6.40
C ASN A 244 -18.43 -9.39 -4.92
N SER A 245 -19.42 -9.36 -4.02
CA SER A 245 -19.20 -9.67 -2.60
C SER A 245 -19.52 -11.13 -2.29
N VAL A 246 -18.76 -11.74 -1.38
CA VAL A 246 -18.94 -13.12 -0.90
C VAL A 246 -20.23 -13.29 -0.04
N ALA A 247 -20.96 -12.19 0.23
CA ALA A 247 -22.11 -12.18 1.13
C ALA A 247 -23.32 -13.03 0.66
N GLY A 248 -23.35 -13.47 -0.62
CA GLY A 248 -24.42 -14.30 -1.19
C GLY A 248 -24.14 -15.81 -1.23
N THR A 249 -22.94 -16.26 -0.89
CA THR A 249 -22.49 -17.65 -1.03
C THR A 249 -22.37 -18.35 0.33
N SER A 250 -23.18 -19.38 0.57
CA SER A 250 -23.39 -19.97 1.89
C SER A 250 -22.82 -21.39 2.02
N ASN A 251 -21.53 -21.49 2.30
CA ASN A 251 -20.94 -22.65 2.98
C ASN A 251 -20.19 -22.20 4.24
N LEU A 252 -19.95 -23.13 5.17
CA LEU A 252 -19.36 -22.82 6.46
C LEU A 252 -17.98 -22.11 6.35
N PRO A 253 -17.05 -22.53 5.46
CA PRO A 253 -15.83 -21.77 5.21
C PRO A 253 -16.07 -20.30 4.86
N LEU A 254 -16.95 -19.98 3.90
CA LEU A 254 -17.20 -18.60 3.49
C LEU A 254 -17.85 -17.75 4.60
N LEU A 255 -18.63 -18.37 5.49
CA LEU A 255 -19.12 -17.70 6.70
C LEU A 255 -17.97 -17.33 7.65
N ILE A 256 -17.01 -18.24 7.87
CA ILE A 256 -15.84 -17.97 8.69
C ILE A 256 -14.98 -16.86 8.05
N ALA A 257 -14.81 -16.87 6.74
CA ALA A 257 -14.15 -15.79 6.01
C ALA A 257 -14.82 -14.43 6.26
N THR A 258 -16.16 -14.39 6.14
CA THR A 258 -16.96 -13.18 6.43
C THR A 258 -16.76 -12.69 7.86
N ILE A 259 -16.78 -13.59 8.86
CA ILE A 259 -16.51 -13.24 10.27
C ILE A 259 -15.08 -12.70 10.43
N GLY A 260 -14.10 -13.34 9.78
CA GLY A 260 -12.71 -12.89 9.75
C GLY A 260 -12.58 -11.48 9.17
N THR A 261 -13.32 -11.19 8.10
CA THR A 261 -13.39 -9.86 7.49
C THR A 261 -13.87 -8.82 8.48
N PHE A 262 -15.03 -9.02 9.12
CA PHE A 262 -15.50 -8.12 10.16
C PHE A 262 -14.54 -8.03 11.36
N GLY A 263 -13.83 -9.12 11.67
CA GLY A 263 -12.78 -9.16 12.67
C GLY A 263 -11.64 -8.19 12.39
N TYR A 264 -11.05 -8.21 11.19
CA TYR A 264 -9.98 -7.27 10.86
C TYR A 264 -10.48 -5.83 10.73
N LEU A 265 -11.73 -5.61 10.30
CA LEU A 265 -12.34 -4.27 10.26
C LEU A 265 -12.47 -3.68 11.66
N ALA A 266 -12.98 -4.46 12.61
CA ALA A 266 -13.09 -4.05 14.01
C ALA A 266 -11.69 -3.78 14.61
N PHE A 267 -10.72 -4.64 14.32
CA PHE A 267 -9.33 -4.44 14.74
C PHE A 267 -8.74 -3.15 14.16
N ALA A 268 -8.97 -2.85 12.89
CA ALA A 268 -8.46 -1.65 12.22
C ALA A 268 -8.90 -0.35 12.94
N LEU A 269 -10.13 -0.30 13.46
CA LEU A 269 -10.63 0.83 14.25
C LEU A 269 -9.84 1.01 15.56
N VAL A 270 -9.57 -0.08 16.28
CA VAL A 270 -8.77 -0.06 17.51
C VAL A 270 -7.32 0.31 17.21
N ALA A 271 -6.77 -0.23 16.14
CA ALA A 271 -5.44 0.06 15.61
C ALA A 271 -5.26 1.54 15.26
N PHE A 272 -6.29 2.18 14.71
CA PHE A 272 -6.30 3.61 14.40
C PHE A 272 -5.98 4.45 15.63
N ILE A 273 -6.60 4.10 16.75
CA ILE A 273 -6.46 4.81 18.03
C ILE A 273 -5.17 4.40 18.75
N SER A 274 -4.69 3.16 18.58
CA SER A 274 -3.59 2.60 19.37
C SER A 274 -2.20 2.78 18.76
N THR A 275 -2.12 3.01 17.45
CA THR A 275 -0.82 3.09 16.75
C THR A 275 -0.10 4.38 17.10
N ARG A 276 1.14 4.23 17.60
CA ARG A 276 2.02 5.33 17.99
C ARG A 276 3.43 5.05 17.49
N GLY A 277 4.24 6.10 17.46
CA GLY A 277 5.64 6.07 17.04
C GLY A 277 6.02 7.28 16.21
N ASP A 278 7.32 7.45 16.03
CA ASP A 278 7.94 8.48 15.21
C ASP A 278 9.14 7.87 14.50
N ALA A 279 9.24 8.08 13.19
CA ALA A 279 10.36 7.62 12.38
C ALA A 279 11.52 8.63 12.37
N GLU A 280 11.35 9.82 12.93
CA GLU A 280 12.35 10.90 13.00
C GLU A 280 12.88 11.27 11.60
N GLY A 281 11.98 11.33 10.62
CA GLY A 281 12.34 11.63 9.23
C GLY A 281 12.94 10.45 8.45
N ARG A 282 13.16 9.30 9.08
CA ARG A 282 13.78 8.12 8.44
C ARG A 282 12.78 7.32 7.63
N ALA A 283 13.21 6.85 6.47
CA ALA A 283 12.45 5.91 5.66
C ALA A 283 12.91 4.45 5.83
N ASP A 284 14.17 4.24 6.19
CA ASP A 284 14.80 2.94 6.44
C ASP A 284 15.59 3.00 7.77
N ALA A 285 15.71 1.85 8.46
CA ALA A 285 16.33 1.74 9.78
C ALA A 285 17.82 2.16 9.81
N HIS A 286 18.53 2.09 8.68
CA HIS A 286 19.93 2.48 8.56
C HIS A 286 20.11 3.96 8.19
N GLU A 287 19.04 4.70 7.89
CA GLU A 287 19.13 6.15 7.70
C GLU A 287 19.39 6.85 9.06
N GLY A 288 20.20 7.91 9.07
CA GLY A 288 20.30 8.81 10.22
C GLY A 288 19.03 9.65 10.38
N PRO A 289 18.70 10.15 11.59
CA PRO A 289 17.56 11.05 11.79
C PRO A 289 17.65 12.27 10.87
N ARG A 290 16.54 12.65 10.23
CA ARG A 290 16.49 13.86 9.39
C ARG A 290 15.89 14.99 10.22
N ARG A 291 16.67 16.04 10.53
CA ARG A 291 16.12 17.26 11.12
C ARG A 291 15.40 18.07 10.05
N HIS A 292 14.18 18.52 10.33
CA HIS A 292 13.50 19.48 9.47
C HIS A 292 14.27 20.80 9.47
N ALA A 293 14.49 21.36 8.29
CA ALA A 293 15.08 22.69 8.12
C ALA A 293 14.21 23.85 8.66
N GLY A 294 13.15 23.56 9.44
CA GLY A 294 12.13 24.53 9.86
C GLY A 294 11.97 24.73 11.37
N THR A 295 12.79 24.09 12.22
CA THR A 295 12.73 24.31 13.70
C THR A 295 14.05 24.84 14.27
N GLY A 296 14.94 25.36 13.42
CA GLY A 296 16.23 25.92 13.81
C GLY A 296 16.19 27.37 14.30
N ILE A 297 15.14 27.80 15.00
CA ILE A 297 15.11 29.08 15.72
C ILE A 297 14.53 28.82 17.11
N GLU A 298 15.34 28.30 18.03
CA GLU A 298 15.27 28.51 19.49
C GLU A 298 16.14 27.47 20.22
N ASN A 299 17.42 27.80 20.43
CA ASN A 299 18.15 27.57 21.70
C ASN A 299 19.64 27.92 21.63
N GLU A 300 19.98 29.12 21.12
CA GLU A 300 21.32 29.69 21.28
C GLU A 300 21.34 30.97 22.15
N ARG A 301 20.31 31.18 22.99
CA ARG A 301 20.34 32.20 24.04
C ARG A 301 20.46 31.60 25.43
N SER A 302 21.61 31.00 25.76
CA SER A 302 22.00 30.88 27.18
C SER A 302 23.52 30.73 27.39
N THR A 303 24.37 31.47 26.69
CA THR A 303 25.79 31.57 27.07
C THR A 303 26.35 32.96 26.78
N HIS A 304 25.82 34.00 27.44
CA HIS A 304 26.62 35.18 27.73
C HIS A 304 26.90 35.20 29.23
N GLY A 305 28.11 34.75 29.57
CA GLY A 305 28.67 34.88 30.90
C GLY A 305 28.87 36.36 31.25
N THR A 306 28.41 36.72 32.44
CA THR A 306 28.73 37.96 33.12
C THR A 306 30.23 38.01 33.43
N PRO A 307 30.96 39.08 33.10
CA PRO A 307 32.29 39.30 33.66
C PRO A 307 32.12 39.84 35.08
N THR A 308 32.51 39.05 36.07
CA THR A 308 32.78 39.54 37.43
C THR A 308 34.04 40.41 37.40
N ALA A 309 33.88 41.67 37.80
CA ALA A 309 34.98 42.57 38.12
C ALA A 309 35.56 42.21 39.50
N ALA A 310 36.88 42.06 39.55
CA ALA A 310 37.73 42.19 40.73
C ALA A 310 39.11 42.67 40.27
#